data_AF-A0A7Y0TQU0-F1
#
_entry.id   AF-A0A7Y0TQU0-F1
#
_cell.length_a   1.000
_cell.length_b   1.000
_cell.length_c   1.000
_cell.angle_alpha   90.00
_cell.angle_beta   90.00
_cell.angle_gamma   90.00
#
_symmetry.space_group_name_H-M   'P 1'
#
loop_
_entity.id
_entity.type
_entity.pdbx_description
1 polymer ?
#
loop_
_entity_poly.entity_id
_entity_poly.type
_entity_poly.pdbx_seq_one_letter_code
_entity_poly.pdbx_strand_id
1 'polypeptide(L)'
;MDNRDARVTEYRNNLLTSLKEQQGNYDKSVITLSGGALGISLTFLKEIGLQKGINQGKFLLFAWVCWGLSISCALFSYYSSALAFRKAVKQTDRGIIYTNKGKMYTKRRGGIFQILTDILNAFSGLLFFVGVILIVLFTYNNIKF
;
A
#
# COMPACT_ATOMS: atom_id res chain seq x y z
N MET A 1 -30.02 -24.24 -12.70
CA MET A 1 -28.75 -23.51 -12.80
C MET A 1 -27.63 -24.51 -13.01
N ASP A 2 -26.81 -24.32 -14.04
CA ASP A 2 -25.60 -25.12 -14.23
C ASP A 2 -24.64 -24.84 -13.07
N ASN A 3 -23.98 -25.87 -12.52
CA ASN A 3 -22.96 -25.75 -11.47
C ASN A 3 -21.84 -24.76 -11.90
N ARG A 4 -21.62 -24.61 -13.21
CA ARG A 4 -20.71 -23.59 -13.76
C ARG A 4 -21.15 -22.17 -13.44
N ASP A 5 -22.41 -21.81 -13.69
CA ASP A 5 -22.91 -20.44 -13.48
C ASP A 5 -22.79 -20.03 -12.01
N ALA A 6 -23.07 -20.97 -11.09
CA ALA A 6 -22.91 -20.76 -9.65
C ALA A 6 -21.47 -20.37 -9.27
N ARG A 7 -20.45 -21.09 -9.79
CA ARG A 7 -19.03 -20.78 -9.52
C ARG A 7 -18.58 -19.44 -10.09
N VAL A 8 -19.13 -19.04 -11.25
CA VAL A 8 -18.85 -17.72 -11.85
C VAL A 8 -19.37 -16.60 -10.97
N THR A 9 -20.64 -16.72 -10.55
CA THR A 9 -21.28 -15.76 -9.66
C THR A 9 -20.54 -15.66 -8.34
N GLU A 10 -20.16 -16.79 -7.74
CA GLU A 10 -19.37 -16.84 -6.51
C GLU A 10 -18.02 -16.14 -6.65
N TYR A 11 -17.25 -16.45 -7.70
CA TYR A 11 -15.96 -15.80 -7.95
C TYR A 11 -16.10 -14.29 -8.14
N ARG A 12 -17.11 -13.85 -8.91
CA ARG A 12 -17.41 -12.43 -9.11
C ARG A 12 -17.75 -11.74 -7.79
N ASN A 13 -18.56 -12.38 -6.95
CA ASN A 13 -18.90 -11.86 -5.62
C ASN A 13 -17.66 -11.74 -4.73
N ASN A 14 -16.76 -12.72 -4.74
CA ASN A 14 -15.49 -12.64 -4.01
C ASN A 14 -14.65 -11.44 -4.47
N LEU A 15 -14.54 -11.17 -5.78
CA LEU A 15 -13.84 -10.00 -6.30
C LEU A 15 -14.45 -8.67 -5.81
N LEU A 16 -15.78 -8.59 -5.74
CA LEU A 16 -16.49 -7.39 -5.25
C LEU A 16 -16.29 -7.20 -3.74
N THR A 17 -16.32 -8.28 -2.97
CA THR A 17 -16.02 -8.26 -1.53
C THR A 17 -14.61 -7.77 -1.29
N SER A 18 -13.61 -8.34 -1.96
CA SER A 18 -12.22 -7.89 -1.83
C SER A 18 -12.03 -6.43 -2.26
N LEU A 19 -12.71 -5.97 -3.31
CA LEU A 19 -12.67 -4.56 -3.72
C LEU A 19 -13.21 -3.63 -2.62
N LYS A 20 -14.31 -4.03 -1.96
CA LYS A 20 -14.91 -3.25 -0.86
C LYS A 20 -13.98 -3.20 0.35
N GLU A 21 -13.36 -4.32 0.71
CA GLU A 21 -12.37 -4.38 1.79
C GLU A 21 -11.17 -3.47 1.52
N GLN A 22 -10.64 -3.47 0.29
CA GLN A 22 -9.51 -2.62 -0.09
C GLN A 22 -9.84 -1.13 0.01
N GLN A 23 -11.06 -0.72 -0.38
CA GLN A 23 -11.51 0.66 -0.21
C GLN A 23 -11.56 1.04 1.27
N GLY A 24 -12.14 0.18 2.11
CA GLY A 24 -12.18 0.42 3.56
C GLY A 24 -10.79 0.51 4.19
N ASN A 25 -9.83 -0.30 3.75
CA ASN A 25 -8.45 -0.26 4.22
C ASN A 25 -7.71 1.00 3.76
N TYR A 26 -7.98 1.47 2.54
CA TYR A 26 -7.44 2.72 2.04
C TYR A 26 -7.94 3.91 2.87
N ASP A 27 -9.26 4.00 3.10
CA ASP A 27 -9.86 5.09 3.86
C ASP A 27 -9.32 5.13 5.30
N LYS A 28 -9.25 3.98 5.97
CA LYS A 28 -8.63 3.86 7.30
C LYS A 28 -7.18 4.34 7.27
N SER A 29 -6.40 3.90 6.28
CA SER A 29 -5.00 4.29 6.15
C SER A 29 -4.85 5.80 5.99
N VAL A 30 -5.66 6.44 5.13
CA VAL A 30 -5.65 7.90 4.93
C VAL A 30 -6.02 8.63 6.22
N ILE A 31 -7.08 8.20 6.92
CA ILE A 31 -7.49 8.81 8.19
C ILE A 31 -6.37 8.69 9.24
N THR A 32 -5.78 7.51 9.40
CA THR A 32 -4.68 7.28 10.35
C THR A 32 -3.46 8.13 10.02
N LEU A 33 -3.09 8.22 8.74
CA LEU A 33 -1.95 9.04 8.30
C LEU A 33 -2.20 10.53 8.50
N SER A 34 -3.38 11.03 8.13
CA SER A 34 -3.75 12.42 8.36
C SER A 34 -3.76 12.77 9.85
N GLY A 35 -4.30 11.88 10.69
CA GLY A 35 -4.28 12.04 12.15
C GLY A 35 -2.86 12.04 12.72
N GLY A 36 -2.01 11.12 12.26
CA GLY A 36 -0.59 11.05 12.64
C GLY A 36 0.19 12.30 12.21
N ALA A 37 0.00 12.74 10.97
CA ALA A 37 0.62 13.96 10.43
C ALA A 37 0.19 15.21 11.22
N LEU A 38 -1.10 15.35 11.51
CA LEU A 38 -1.63 16.43 12.36
C LEU A 38 -1.01 16.39 13.76
N GLY A 39 -0.95 15.19 14.38
CA GLY A 39 -0.33 15.01 15.70
C GLY A 39 1.14 15.45 15.70
N ILE A 40 1.91 15.03 14.69
CA ILE A 40 3.29 15.47 14.50
C ILE A 40 3.35 17.00 14.31
N SER A 41 2.51 17.58 13.45
CA SER A 41 2.47 19.03 13.23
C SER A 41 2.21 19.82 14.51
N LEU A 42 1.30 19.35 15.37
CA LEU A 42 1.01 19.99 16.66
C LEU A 42 2.19 19.87 17.64
N THR A 43 2.87 18.73 17.68
CA THR A 43 4.10 18.56 18.48
C THR A 43 5.20 19.51 18.00
N PHE A 44 5.41 19.63 16.68
CA PHE A 44 6.39 20.59 16.13
C PHE A 44 6.04 22.05 16.46
N LEU A 45 4.76 22.44 16.35
CA LEU A 45 4.32 23.78 16.75
C LEU A 45 4.58 24.05 18.24
N LYS A 46 4.51 23.02 19.09
CA LYS A 46 4.83 23.11 20.52
C LYS A 46 6.34 23.16 20.79
N GLU A 47 7.15 22.51 19.97
CA GLU A 47 8.60 22.31 20.21
C GLU A 47 9.53 23.31 19.50
N ILE A 48 9.03 24.15 18.58
CA ILE A 48 9.82 25.18 17.85
C ILE A 48 10.64 26.13 18.77
N GLY A 49 10.39 26.13 20.08
CA GLY A 49 11.17 26.86 21.07
C GLY A 49 12.46 26.19 21.59
N LEU A 50 12.79 24.92 21.26
CA LEU A 50 13.91 24.23 21.93
C LEU A 50 14.96 23.57 21.00
N GLN A 51 16.15 24.17 21.10
CA GLN A 51 17.49 23.56 21.21
C GLN A 51 18.35 23.26 19.97
N LYS A 52 19.54 23.87 20.03
CA LYS A 52 20.70 23.69 19.14
C LYS A 52 21.46 22.42 19.53
N GLY A 53 21.81 21.60 18.54
CA GLY A 53 22.85 20.58 18.68
C GLY A 53 22.52 19.18 18.17
N ILE A 54 21.89 19.03 17.00
CA ILE A 54 21.75 17.72 16.35
C ILE A 54 22.99 17.46 15.49
N ASN A 55 23.75 16.42 15.84
CA ASN A 55 24.86 15.96 15.00
C ASN A 55 24.29 14.95 13.97
N GLN A 56 24.69 15.04 12.69
CA GLN A 56 24.23 14.14 11.62
C GLN A 56 22.70 14.12 11.31
N GLY A 57 22.01 15.26 11.32
CA GLY A 57 20.59 15.36 10.94
C GLY A 57 20.23 14.84 9.52
N LYS A 58 21.23 14.58 8.67
CA LYS A 58 21.04 13.97 7.34
C LYS A 58 20.42 12.57 7.42
N PHE A 59 20.86 11.71 8.34
CA PHE A 59 20.31 10.35 8.47
C PHE A 59 18.83 10.36 8.89
N LEU A 60 18.47 11.27 9.79
CA LEU A 60 17.09 11.49 10.21
C LEU A 60 16.22 11.96 9.03
N LEU A 61 16.70 12.94 8.26
CA LEU A 61 15.98 13.43 7.08
C LEU A 61 15.77 12.32 6.04
N PHE A 62 16.82 11.54 5.73
CA PHE A 62 16.68 10.42 4.80
C PHE A 62 15.71 9.35 5.32
N ALA A 63 15.72 9.04 6.62
CA ALA A 63 14.77 8.10 7.21
C ALA A 63 13.33 8.56 7.00
N TRP A 64 13.04 9.84 7.25
CA TRP A 64 11.71 10.42 7.04
C TRP A 64 11.29 10.44 5.58
N VAL A 65 12.20 10.78 4.67
CA VAL A 65 11.92 10.71 3.22
C VAL A 65 11.62 9.27 2.80
N CYS A 66 12.40 8.29 3.26
CA CYS A 66 12.16 6.87 2.98
C CYS A 66 10.78 6.41 3.49
N TRP A 67 10.40 6.76 4.71
CA TRP A 67 9.07 6.42 5.25
C TRP A 67 7.93 7.15 4.53
N GLY A 68 8.09 8.44 4.20
CA GLY A 68 7.10 9.18 3.42
C GLY A 68 6.87 8.56 2.04
N LEU A 69 7.94 8.16 1.34
CA LEU A 69 7.86 7.45 0.07
C LEU A 69 7.25 6.05 0.25
N SER A 70 7.65 5.31 1.28
CA SER A 70 7.09 3.99 1.58
C SER A 70 5.57 4.02 1.76
N ILE A 71 5.08 4.98 2.56
CA ILE A 71 3.65 5.21 2.79
C ILE A 71 2.94 5.58 1.49
N SER A 72 3.55 6.46 0.69
CA SER A 72 3.00 6.89 -0.60
C SER A 72 2.87 5.70 -1.58
N CYS A 73 3.88 4.83 -1.64
CA CYS A 73 3.82 3.59 -2.42
C CYS A 73 2.70 2.65 -1.93
N ALA A 74 2.52 2.49 -0.61
CA ALA A 74 1.44 1.67 -0.06
C ALA A 74 0.05 2.22 -0.44
N LEU A 75 -0.18 3.53 -0.30
CA LEU A 75 -1.42 4.18 -0.70
C LEU A 75 -1.69 4.01 -2.20
N PHE A 76 -0.67 4.20 -3.05
CA PHE A 76 -0.81 4.03 -4.48
C PHE A 76 -1.02 2.56 -4.89
N SER A 77 -0.50 1.62 -4.09
CA SER A 77 -0.74 0.19 -4.26
C SER A 77 -2.20 -0.18 -4.02
N TYR A 78 -2.83 0.36 -2.96
CA TYR A 78 -4.27 0.18 -2.72
C TYR A 78 -5.12 0.70 -3.89
N TYR A 79 -4.78 1.89 -4.41
CA TYR A 79 -5.46 2.44 -5.58
C TYR A 79 -5.31 1.54 -6.82
N SER A 80 -4.08 1.10 -7.12
CA SER A 80 -3.80 0.21 -8.25
C SER A 80 -4.50 -1.15 -8.09
N SER A 81 -4.57 -1.66 -6.87
CA SER A 81 -5.25 -2.91 -6.52
C SER A 81 -6.75 -2.81 -6.80
N ALA A 82 -7.38 -1.69 -6.44
CA ALA A 82 -8.79 -1.43 -6.75
C ALA A 82 -9.05 -1.42 -8.27
N LEU A 83 -8.14 -0.85 -9.07
CA LEU A 83 -8.23 -0.91 -10.53
C LEU A 83 -8.05 -2.33 -11.08
N ALA A 84 -7.15 -3.13 -10.50
CA ALA A 84 -6.96 -4.53 -10.83
C ALA A 84 -8.24 -5.35 -10.58
N PHE A 85 -8.88 -5.18 -9.41
CA PHE A 85 -10.15 -5.84 -9.08
C PHE A 85 -11.28 -5.41 -10.03
N ARG A 86 -11.45 -4.12 -10.30
CA ARG A 86 -12.46 -3.63 -11.27
C ARG A 86 -12.24 -4.23 -12.67
N LYS A 87 -10.98 -4.37 -13.10
CA LYS A 87 -10.65 -5.02 -14.36
C LYS A 87 -10.94 -6.53 -14.32
N ALA A 88 -10.65 -7.21 -13.23
CA ALA A 88 -10.95 -8.63 -13.04
C ALA A 88 -12.47 -8.91 -13.07
N VAL A 89 -13.29 -8.05 -12.47
CA VAL A 89 -14.77 -8.14 -12.56
C VAL A 89 -15.21 -8.01 -14.02
N LYS A 90 -14.73 -6.99 -14.76
CA LYS A 90 -15.05 -6.84 -16.19
C LYS A 90 -14.58 -8.02 -17.04
N GLN A 91 -13.42 -8.61 -16.71
CA GLN A 91 -12.93 -9.83 -17.38
C GLN A 91 -13.85 -11.03 -17.10
N THR A 92 -14.39 -11.14 -15.88
CA THR A 92 -15.36 -12.17 -15.49
C THR A 92 -16.68 -11.99 -16.24
N ASP A 93 -17.23 -10.77 -16.22
CA ASP A 93 -18.51 -10.43 -16.86
C ASP A 93 -18.50 -10.64 -18.38
N ARG A 94 -17.34 -10.45 -19.02
CA ARG A 94 -17.16 -10.66 -20.48
C ARG A 94 -16.89 -12.11 -20.87
N GLY A 95 -16.88 -13.03 -19.91
CA GLY A 95 -16.52 -14.42 -20.17
C GLY A 95 -15.04 -14.62 -20.55
N ILE A 96 -14.19 -13.60 -20.39
CA ILE A 96 -12.79 -13.66 -20.83
C ILE A 96 -12.06 -14.69 -19.99
N ILE A 97 -12.34 -14.78 -18.69
CA ILE A 97 -11.66 -15.65 -17.71
C ILE A 97 -11.88 -17.18 -17.96
N TYR A 98 -12.62 -17.57 -19.00
CA TYR A 98 -12.90 -18.97 -19.34
C TYR A 98 -12.08 -19.50 -20.51
N THR A 99 -11.42 -20.65 -20.32
CA THR A 99 -11.10 -21.59 -21.40
C THR A 99 -11.24 -23.03 -20.88
N ASN A 100 -11.50 -23.93 -21.83
CA ASN A 100 -11.82 -25.35 -21.76
C ASN A 100 -11.16 -26.14 -20.60
N LYS A 101 -11.91 -27.07 -19.98
CA LYS A 101 -11.49 -28.03 -18.92
C LYS A 101 -11.42 -27.55 -17.46
N GLY A 102 -12.28 -26.61 -17.04
CA GLY A 102 -12.49 -26.34 -15.61
C GLY A 102 -11.30 -25.67 -14.88
N LYS A 103 -10.28 -25.23 -15.61
CA LYS A 103 -9.19 -24.41 -15.07
C LYS A 103 -9.33 -22.98 -15.56
N MET A 104 -9.38 -22.07 -14.60
CA MET A 104 -9.55 -20.64 -14.80
C MET A 104 -8.25 -19.99 -15.31
N TYR A 105 -7.89 -20.23 -16.58
CA TYR A 105 -6.73 -19.64 -17.22
C TYR A 105 -7.13 -18.41 -18.04
N THR A 106 -6.63 -17.24 -17.63
CA THR A 106 -6.45 -16.13 -18.56
C THR A 106 -5.27 -15.26 -18.21
N LYS A 107 -4.55 -14.85 -19.27
CA LYS A 107 -3.88 -13.56 -19.49
C LYS A 107 -4.01 -12.62 -18.28
N ARG A 108 -3.08 -12.76 -17.33
CA ARG A 108 -2.84 -11.93 -16.12
C ARG A 108 -4.09 -11.25 -15.54
N ARG A 109 -4.72 -11.85 -14.52
CA ARG A 109 -5.85 -11.26 -13.77
C ARG A 109 -5.50 -9.85 -13.29
N GLY A 110 -6.40 -8.88 -13.47
CA GLY A 110 -6.12 -7.47 -13.13
C GLY A 110 -5.16 -6.76 -14.10
N GLY A 111 -4.51 -7.48 -15.01
CA GLY A 111 -3.62 -6.94 -16.05
C GLY A 111 -2.42 -6.19 -15.47
N ILE A 112 -2.11 -5.04 -16.09
CA ILE A 112 -0.97 -4.19 -15.72
C ILE A 112 -1.10 -3.63 -14.30
N PHE A 113 -2.33 -3.39 -13.84
CA PHE A 113 -2.58 -2.85 -12.50
C PHE A 113 -2.13 -3.82 -11.39
N GLN A 114 -2.27 -5.14 -11.62
CA GLN A 114 -1.74 -6.13 -10.67
C GLN A 114 -0.21 -6.03 -10.55
N ILE A 115 0.47 -5.89 -11.69
CA ILE A 115 1.94 -5.73 -11.73
C ILE A 115 2.37 -4.49 -10.95
N LEU A 116 1.65 -3.39 -11.20
CA LEU A 116 1.93 -2.13 -10.54
C LEU A 116 1.73 -2.25 -9.03
N THR A 117 0.64 -2.88 -8.57
CA THR A 117 0.41 -3.20 -7.16
C THR A 117 1.55 -4.02 -6.55
N ASP A 118 1.99 -5.09 -7.23
CA ASP A 118 3.06 -5.96 -6.73
C ASP A 118 4.39 -5.19 -6.59
N ILE A 119 4.73 -4.36 -7.58
CA ILE A 119 5.92 -3.51 -7.58
C ILE A 119 5.84 -2.48 -6.44
N LEU A 120 4.73 -1.78 -6.31
CA LEU A 120 4.54 -0.75 -5.29
C LEU A 120 4.61 -1.33 -3.87
N ASN A 121 4.05 -2.51 -3.65
CA ASN A 121 4.16 -3.21 -2.37
C ASN A 121 5.62 -3.56 -2.04
N ALA A 122 6.36 -4.09 -3.02
CA ALA A 122 7.77 -4.42 -2.84
C ALA A 122 8.61 -3.17 -2.51
N PHE A 123 8.43 -2.08 -3.26
CA PHE A 123 9.12 -0.81 -3.00
C PHE A 123 8.72 -0.21 -1.66
N SER A 124 7.44 -0.25 -1.30
CA SER A 124 6.96 0.23 0.00
C SER A 124 7.66 -0.49 1.15
N GLY A 125 7.72 -1.83 1.11
CA GLY A 125 8.41 -2.63 2.12
C GLY A 125 9.92 -2.33 2.17
N LEU A 126 10.59 -2.25 1.02
CA LEU A 126 12.02 -1.95 0.96
C LEU A 126 12.34 -0.58 1.57
N LEU A 127 11.61 0.47 1.17
CA LEU A 127 11.79 1.82 1.67
C LEU A 127 11.51 1.91 3.17
N PHE A 128 10.53 1.15 3.67
CA PHE A 128 10.25 1.08 5.10
C PHE A 128 11.46 0.57 5.89
N PHE A 129 12.03 -0.57 5.47
CA PHE A 129 13.20 -1.15 6.12
C PHE A 129 14.44 -0.26 6.03
N VAL A 130 14.67 0.38 4.87
CA VAL A 130 15.77 1.34 4.73
C VAL A 130 15.61 2.51 5.72
N GLY A 131 14.38 3.04 5.87
CA GLY A 131 14.09 4.08 6.87
C GLY A 131 14.38 3.63 8.31
N VAL A 132 14.03 2.38 8.65
CA VAL A 132 14.34 1.80 9.97
C VAL A 132 15.84 1.69 10.21
N ILE A 133 16.63 1.27 9.23
CA ILE A 133 18.08 1.19 9.38
C ILE A 133 18.67 2.59 9.59
N LEU A 134 18.22 3.59 8.81
CA LEU A 134 18.69 4.96 8.91
C LEU A 134 18.38 5.60 10.27
N ILE A 135 17.20 5.36 10.85
CA ILE A 135 16.86 5.90 12.16
C ILE A 135 17.71 5.26 13.27
N VAL A 136 17.96 3.95 13.18
CA VAL A 136 18.84 3.24 14.14
C VAL A 136 20.26 3.81 14.10
N LEU A 137 20.82 4.03 12.91
CA LEU A 137 22.14 4.64 12.75
C LEU A 137 22.18 6.07 13.27
N PHE A 138 21.15 6.87 12.99
CA PHE A 138 21.02 8.23 13.52
C PHE A 138 21.01 8.23 15.06
N THR A 139 20.19 7.36 15.67
CA THR A 139 20.06 7.24 17.12
C THR A 139 21.36 6.76 17.76
N TYR A 140 22.02 5.73 17.20
CA TYR A 140 23.31 5.24 17.69
C TYR A 140 24.39 6.33 17.71
N ASN A 141 24.42 7.18 16.69
CA ASN A 141 25.41 8.27 16.62
C ASN A 141 25.06 9.50 17.47
N ASN A 142 23.81 9.63 17.95
CA ASN A 142 23.34 10.80 18.72
C ASN A 142 23.07 10.49 20.21
N ILE A 143 22.86 9.23 20.59
CA ILE A 143 22.79 8.84 22.00
C ILE A 143 24.22 8.74 22.54
N LYS A 144 24.51 9.55 23.56
CA LYS A 144 25.67 9.35 24.42
C LYS A 144 25.28 8.36 25.51
N PHE A 145 26.00 7.24 25.62
CA PHE A 145 25.99 6.41 26.83
C PHE A 145 26.89 7.05 27.90
#